data_AF-A0AAU8I5F8-F1
#
_entry.id   AF-A0AAU8I5F8-F1
#
_cell.length_a   1.000
_cell.length_b   1.000
_cell.length_c   1.000
_cell.angle_alpha   90.00
_cell.angle_beta   90.00
_cell.angle_gamma   90.00
#
_symmetry.space_group_name_H-M   'P 1'
#
loop_
_entity.id
_entity.type
_entity.pdbx_description
1 polymer ?
#
loop_
_entity_poly.entity_id
_entity_poly.type
_entity_poly.pdbx_seq_one_letter_code
_entity_poly.pdbx_strand_id
1 'polypeptide(L)'
;MANAVFYLFAAIVALLAVGLHRHNKRRMDALLMASFRHLSFTSDGIAVRGVYLQVLKKAQQFIRTTQQLSLLPDSPVVNQGDAFWYCRGPGARWFLAIPTVVSRGSELEVNWVVRPLTEQRMRAALQFDRKACLRAFGEPDAS
;
A
#
# COMPACT_ATOMS: atom_id res chain seq x y z
N MET A 1 4.12 -41.91 -19.30
CA MET A 1 4.25 -40.70 -20.15
C MET A 1 3.21 -39.63 -19.83
N ALA A 2 1.95 -39.98 -19.55
CA ALA A 2 0.89 -39.01 -19.19
C ALA A 2 1.22 -38.12 -17.97
N ASN A 3 1.78 -38.69 -16.90
CA ASN A 3 2.11 -37.92 -15.68
C ASN A 3 3.17 -36.83 -15.94
N ALA A 4 4.18 -37.11 -16.76
CA ALA A 4 5.24 -36.15 -17.07
C ALA A 4 4.69 -34.93 -17.85
N VAL A 5 3.76 -35.15 -18.77
CA VAL A 5 3.06 -34.08 -19.50
C VAL A 5 2.17 -33.26 -18.56
N PHE A 6 1.50 -33.92 -17.61
CA PHE A 6 0.67 -33.25 -16.60
C PHE A 6 1.50 -32.36 -15.67
N TYR A 7 2.66 -32.84 -15.18
CA TYR A 7 3.56 -32.04 -14.35
C TYR A 7 4.16 -30.86 -15.11
N LEU A 8 4.51 -31.05 -16.38
CA LEU A 8 5.02 -29.97 -17.22
C LEU A 8 3.95 -28.89 -17.43
N PHE A 9 2.72 -29.28 -17.71
CA PHE A 9 1.60 -28.35 -17.85
C PHE A 9 1.31 -27.59 -16.55
N ALA A 10 1.25 -28.29 -15.42
CA ALA A 10 1.05 -27.65 -14.11
C ALA A 10 2.18 -26.65 -13.77
N ALA A 11 3.43 -26.98 -14.08
CA ALA A 11 4.58 -26.10 -13.87
C ALA A 11 4.48 -24.83 -14.73
N ILE A 12 4.07 -24.95 -16.00
CA ILE A 12 3.88 -23.80 -16.90
C ILE A 12 2.75 -22.91 -16.39
N VAL A 13 1.63 -23.48 -15.98
CA VAL A 13 0.49 -22.71 -15.42
C VAL A 13 0.90 -22.00 -14.13
N ALA A 14 1.65 -22.67 -13.24
CA ALA A 14 2.14 -22.05 -12.01
C ALA A 14 3.09 -20.89 -12.30
N LEU A 15 4.02 -21.05 -13.26
CA LEU A 15 4.94 -19.99 -13.67
C LEU A 15 4.20 -18.81 -14.29
N LEU A 16 3.20 -19.07 -15.14
CA LEU A 16 2.34 -18.02 -15.72
C LEU A 16 1.56 -17.28 -14.65
N ALA A 17 0.94 -18.00 -13.71
CA ALA A 17 0.19 -17.42 -12.60
C ALA A 17 1.08 -16.53 -11.72
N VAL A 18 2.28 -17.01 -11.36
CA VAL A 18 3.26 -16.22 -10.59
C VAL A 18 3.74 -15.00 -11.39
N GLY A 19 3.98 -15.16 -12.70
CA GLY A 19 4.37 -14.07 -13.59
C GLY A 19 3.31 -12.98 -13.66
N LEU A 20 2.06 -13.36 -13.92
CA LEU A 20 0.90 -12.47 -13.95
C LEU A 20 0.69 -11.77 -12.60
N HIS A 21 0.77 -12.52 -11.50
CA HIS A 21 0.62 -11.96 -10.15
C HIS A 21 1.70 -10.92 -9.85
N ARG A 22 2.96 -11.21 -10.17
CA ARG A 22 4.08 -10.27 -9.98
C ARG A 22 3.93 -9.04 -10.86
N HIS A 23 3.51 -9.21 -12.10
CA HIS A 23 3.31 -8.11 -13.03
C HIS A 23 2.16 -7.20 -12.57
N ASN A 24 1.02 -7.76 -12.17
CA ASN A 24 -0.09 -6.99 -11.60
C ASN A 24 0.32 -6.26 -10.32
N LYS A 25 1.06 -6.92 -9.42
CA LYS A 25 1.56 -6.28 -8.19
C LYS A 25 2.45 -5.07 -8.51
N ARG A 26 3.38 -5.21 -9.44
CA ARG A 26 4.25 -4.10 -9.88
C ARG A 26 3.46 -2.95 -10.51
N ARG A 27 2.47 -3.26 -11.35
CA ARG A 27 1.59 -2.24 -11.94
C ARG A 27 0.80 -1.49 -10.87
N MET A 28 0.20 -2.21 -9.92
CA MET A 28 -0.52 -1.61 -8.81
C MET A 28 0.38 -0.73 -7.95
N ASP A 29 1.58 -1.22 -7.61
CA ASP A 29 2.57 -0.45 -6.86
C ASP A 29 2.96 0.85 -7.59
N ALA A 30 3.14 0.80 -8.91
CA ALA A 30 3.44 1.98 -9.72
C ALA A 30 2.28 2.99 -9.74
N LEU A 31 1.04 2.52 -9.91
CA LEU A 31 -0.16 3.36 -9.89
C LEU A 31 -0.37 4.01 -8.51
N LEU A 32 -0.21 3.25 -7.44
CA LEU A 32 -0.26 3.79 -6.07
C LEU A 32 0.82 4.83 -5.86
N MET A 33 2.05 4.59 -6.32
CA MET A 33 3.14 5.54 -6.11
C MET A 33 2.99 6.81 -6.95
N ALA A 34 2.44 6.71 -8.16
CA ALA A 34 2.09 7.86 -8.99
C ALA A 34 0.97 8.68 -8.35
N SER A 35 -0.17 8.05 -7.99
CA SER A 35 -1.31 8.73 -7.36
C SER A 35 -0.92 9.37 -6.02
N PHE A 36 -0.12 8.69 -5.20
CA PHE A 36 0.37 9.24 -3.94
C PHE A 36 1.21 10.51 -4.13
N ARG A 37 2.05 10.58 -5.17
CA ARG A 37 2.85 11.78 -5.44
C ARG A 37 1.98 12.98 -5.81
N HIS A 38 0.90 12.77 -6.55
CA HIS A 38 -0.03 13.83 -6.94
C HIS A 38 -0.98 14.24 -5.82
N LEU A 39 -1.02 13.51 -4.70
CA LEU A 39 -1.85 13.83 -3.55
C LEU A 39 -1.52 15.22 -2.99
N SER A 40 -2.54 16.02 -2.72
CA SER A 40 -2.46 17.22 -1.89
C SER A 40 -3.56 17.21 -0.85
N PHE A 41 -3.21 17.45 0.41
CA PHE A 41 -4.17 17.52 1.52
C PHE A 41 -3.75 18.60 2.50
N THR A 42 -4.71 19.12 3.26
CA THR A 42 -4.43 20.10 4.32
C THR A 42 -4.39 19.38 5.66
N SER A 43 -3.32 19.55 6.43
CA SER A 43 -3.20 19.06 7.81
C SER A 43 -2.78 20.20 8.73
N ASP A 44 -3.56 20.43 9.78
CA ASP A 44 -3.31 21.48 10.78
C ASP A 44 -3.14 22.87 10.14
N GLY A 45 -3.99 23.18 9.15
CA GLY A 45 -3.96 24.45 8.39
C GLY A 45 -2.84 24.56 7.36
N ILE A 46 -1.95 23.56 7.24
CA ILE A 46 -0.84 23.58 6.27
C ILE A 46 -1.16 22.63 5.11
N ALA A 47 -1.03 23.14 3.88
CA ALA A 47 -1.12 22.32 2.68
C ALA A 47 0.13 21.44 2.55
N VAL A 48 -0.06 20.13 2.63
CA VAL A 48 0.99 19.12 2.47
C VAL A 48 0.73 18.38 1.15
N ARG A 49 1.78 18.19 0.36
CA ARG A 49 1.75 17.39 -0.86
C ARG A 49 2.45 16.06 -0.63
N GLY A 50 1.96 15.00 -1.25
CA GLY A 50 2.53 13.66 -1.17
C GLY A 50 3.98 13.60 -1.66
N VAL A 51 4.40 14.48 -2.58
CA VAL A 51 5.82 14.62 -2.97
C VAL A 51 6.75 15.00 -1.81
N TYR A 52 6.24 15.68 -0.78
CA TYR A 52 7.01 16.06 0.41
C TYR A 52 6.91 15.02 1.53
N LEU A 53 6.13 13.95 1.32
CA LEU A 53 6.01 12.86 2.28
C LEU A 53 7.03 11.77 1.95
N GLN A 54 7.89 11.47 2.93
CA GLN A 54 8.77 10.33 2.86
C GLN A 54 8.03 9.08 3.34
N VAL A 55 7.85 8.10 2.45
CA VAL A 55 7.26 6.80 2.81
C VAL A 55 8.32 5.97 3.55
N LEU A 56 8.06 5.71 4.83
CA LEU A 56 8.96 4.97 5.72
C LEU A 56 8.73 3.47 5.62
N LYS A 57 7.45 3.06 5.65
CA LYS A 57 7.03 1.66 5.64
C LYS A 57 5.70 1.52 4.91
N LYS A 58 5.61 0.50 4.04
CA LYS A 58 4.36 0.03 3.45
C LYS A 58 4.00 -1.27 4.15
N ALA A 59 3.04 -1.22 5.07
CA ALA A 59 2.55 -2.42 5.73
C ALA A 59 1.43 -3.01 4.91
N GLN A 60 1.65 -4.20 4.34
CA GLN A 60 0.56 -4.98 3.76
C GLN A 60 -0.20 -5.66 4.90
N GLN A 61 -1.27 -5.04 5.41
CA GLN A 61 -2.25 -5.82 6.14
C GLN A 61 -3.09 -6.50 5.08
N PHE A 62 -2.95 -7.82 4.97
CA PHE A 62 -4.03 -8.65 4.46
C PHE A 62 -5.21 -8.42 5.39
N ILE A 63 -5.99 -7.37 5.14
CA ILE A 63 -7.33 -7.35 5.67
C ILE A 63 -7.95 -8.48 4.87
N ARG A 64 -8.32 -9.57 5.55
CA ARG A 64 -9.38 -10.44 5.05
C ARG A 64 -10.63 -9.57 4.99
N THR A 65 -10.65 -8.60 4.10
CA THR A 65 -11.88 -8.08 3.54
C THR A 65 -12.44 -9.34 2.94
N THR A 66 -13.40 -9.92 3.66
CA THR A 66 -14.48 -10.68 3.05
C THR A 66 -14.63 -10.07 1.68
N GLN A 67 -14.14 -10.77 0.65
CA GLN A 67 -14.59 -10.50 -0.69
C GLN A 67 -16.09 -10.72 -0.57
N GLN A 68 -16.83 -9.69 -0.20
CA GLN A 68 -18.23 -9.59 -0.54
C GLN A 68 -18.15 -9.57 -2.04
N LEU A 69 -18.16 -10.77 -2.60
CA LEU A 69 -18.66 -11.06 -3.93
C LEU A 69 -20.05 -10.41 -3.90
N SER A 70 -20.10 -9.12 -4.22
CA SER A 70 -21.36 -8.50 -4.54
C SER A 70 -21.75 -9.22 -5.82
N LEU A 71 -22.70 -10.15 -5.70
CA LEU A 71 -23.36 -10.84 -6.81
C LEU A 71 -24.21 -9.85 -7.66
N LEU A 72 -24.01 -8.55 -7.46
CA LEU A 72 -24.63 -7.45 -8.18
C LEU A 72 -23.61 -6.90 -9.17
N PRO A 73 -23.92 -6.89 -10.48
CA PRO A 73 -22.97 -6.52 -11.55
C PRO A 73 -22.45 -5.07 -11.48
N ASP A 74 -23.11 -4.20 -10.71
CA ASP A 74 -22.80 -2.75 -10.66
C ASP A 74 -22.22 -2.27 -9.32
N SER A 75 -21.91 -3.17 -8.38
CA SER A 75 -21.30 -2.75 -7.11
C SER A 75 -19.81 -2.45 -7.31
N PRO A 76 -19.33 -1.23 -7.01
CA PRO A 76 -17.91 -0.90 -7.14
C PRO A 76 -17.10 -1.83 -6.24
N VAL A 77 -16.21 -2.63 -6.82
CA VAL A 77 -15.30 -3.47 -6.05
C VAL A 77 -14.31 -2.55 -5.36
N VAL A 78 -14.57 -2.27 -4.08
CA VAL A 78 -13.66 -1.54 -3.21
C VAL A 78 -12.59 -2.52 -2.76
N ASN A 79 -11.50 -2.57 -3.51
CA ASN A 79 -10.27 -3.16 -3.00
C ASN A 79 -9.63 -2.08 -2.12
N GLN A 80 -9.92 -2.11 -0.81
CA GLN A 80 -9.05 -1.41 0.13
C GLN A 80 -7.64 -1.88 -0.19
N GLY A 81 -6.79 -0.95 -0.61
CA GLY A 81 -5.42 -1.31 -0.88
C GLY A 81 -4.89 -1.79 0.45
N ASP A 82 -4.60 -3.09 0.55
CA ASP A 82 -4.05 -3.76 1.74
C ASP A 82 -2.76 -3.09 2.28
N ALA A 83 -2.30 -2.00 1.69
CA ALA A 83 -1.07 -1.30 2.00
C ALA A 83 -1.32 -0.02 2.83
N PHE A 84 -1.06 -0.08 4.13
CA PHE A 84 -0.92 1.08 5.00
C PHE A 84 0.44 1.74 4.81
N TRP A 85 0.47 3.02 4.45
CA TRP A 85 1.72 3.74 4.20
C TRP A 85 2.03 4.68 5.36
N TYR A 86 3.04 4.33 6.14
CA TYR A 86 3.57 5.17 7.21
C TYR A 86 4.51 6.19 6.60
N CYS A 87 4.19 7.47 6.76
CA CYS A 87 4.87 8.58 6.12
C CYS A 87 5.37 9.59 7.14
N ARG A 88 6.51 10.23 6.83
CA ARG A 88 7.05 11.38 7.53
C ARG A 88 6.92 12.60 6.63
N GLY A 89 6.31 13.67 7.15
CA GLY A 89 6.24 14.96 6.48
C GLY A 89 7.23 15.98 7.07
N PRO A 90 7.27 17.19 6.50
CA PRO A 90 8.13 18.26 6.98
C PRO A 90 7.79 18.65 8.43
N GLY A 91 8.81 19.00 9.22
CA GLY A 91 8.63 19.48 10.60
C GLY A 91 8.28 18.40 11.62
N ALA A 92 8.85 17.20 11.50
CA ALA A 92 8.61 16.06 12.42
C ALA A 92 7.12 15.69 12.56
N ARG A 93 6.37 15.78 11.47
CA ARG A 93 4.96 15.34 11.43
C ARG A 93 4.87 13.94 10.85
N TRP A 94 4.04 13.10 11.45
CA TRP A 94 3.83 11.73 11.00
C TRP A 94 2.43 11.56 10.45
N PHE A 95 2.32 10.78 9.40
CA PHE A 95 1.08 10.56 8.67
C PHE A 95 0.90 9.09 8.37
N LEU A 96 -0.35 8.65 8.41
CA LEU A 96 -0.78 7.36 7.90
C LEU A 96 -1.60 7.60 6.64
N ALA A 97 -1.12 7.10 5.52
CA ALA A 97 -1.84 7.15 4.24
C ALA A 97 -2.42 5.78 3.91
N ILE A 98 -3.73 5.76 3.66
CA ILE A 98 -4.50 4.54 3.39
C ILE A 98 -5.08 4.68 1.97
N PRO A 99 -4.62 3.87 1.00
CA PRO A 99 -5.19 3.84 -0.33
C PRO A 99 -6.47 3.00 -0.34
N THR A 100 -7.50 3.54 -0.96
CA THR A 100 -8.74 2.84 -1.30
C THR A 100 -8.82 2.80 -2.82
N VAL A 101 -8.70 1.60 -3.39
CA VAL A 101 -8.79 1.42 -4.84
C VAL A 101 -10.22 1.03 -5.17
N VAL A 102 -10.87 1.84 -5.99
CA VAL A 102 -12.23 1.62 -6.45
C VAL A 102 -12.16 1.27 -7.93
N SER A 103 -12.67 0.11 -8.30
CA SER A 103 -12.84 -0.25 -9.71
C SER A 103 -14.18 0.28 -10.20
N ARG A 104 -14.17 1.28 -11.08
CA ARG A 104 -15.39 1.79 -11.75
C ARG A 104 -15.29 1.45 -13.24
N GLY A 105 -15.90 0.33 -13.62
CA GLY A 105 -15.82 -0.19 -14.99
C GLY A 105 -14.38 -0.59 -15.36
N SER A 106 -13.84 -0.02 -16.45
CA SER A 106 -12.47 -0.24 -16.92
C SER A 106 -11.41 0.64 -16.25
N GLU A 107 -11.81 1.64 -15.47
CA GLU A 107 -10.89 2.56 -14.79
C GLU A 107 -10.70 2.20 -13.32
N LEU A 108 -9.44 2.25 -12.90
CA LEU A 108 -9.03 2.09 -11.51
C LEU A 108 -8.84 3.48 -10.92
N GLU A 109 -9.73 3.85 -9.99
CA GLU A 109 -9.63 5.11 -9.25
C GLU A 109 -8.96 4.84 -7.90
N VAL A 110 -7.94 5.63 -7.56
CA VAL A 110 -7.23 5.51 -6.27
C VAL A 110 -7.57 6.71 -5.41
N ASN A 111 -8.34 6.46 -4.35
CA ASN A 111 -8.65 7.43 -3.32
C ASN A 111 -7.70 7.26 -2.13
N TRP A 112 -7.29 8.36 -1.52
CA TRP A 112 -6.34 8.34 -0.42
C TRP A 112 -6.93 9.01 0.81
N VAL A 113 -6.87 8.31 1.94
CA VAL A 113 -7.19 8.88 3.25
C VAL A 113 -5.88 9.07 4.00
N VAL A 114 -5.52 10.32 4.29
CA VAL A 114 -4.34 10.65 5.10
C VAL A 114 -4.78 11.11 6.48
N ARG A 115 -4.25 10.47 7.51
CA ARG A 115 -4.53 10.78 8.91
C ARG A 115 -3.24 11.25 9.59
N PRO A 116 -3.24 12.37 10.33
CA PRO A 116 -2.12 12.70 11.19
C PRO A 116 -1.95 11.63 12.27
N LEU A 117 -0.71 11.35 12.63
CA LEU A 117 -0.34 10.34 13.60
C LEU A 117 0.63 10.94 14.62
N THR A 118 0.50 10.54 15.88
CA THR A 118 1.44 10.95 16.92
C THR A 118 2.75 10.17 16.80
N GLU A 119 3.84 10.76 17.33
CA GLU A 119 5.15 10.11 17.39
C GLU A 119 5.06 8.70 18.01
N GLN A 120 4.40 8.60 19.15
CA GLN A 120 4.27 7.36 19.91
C GLN A 120 3.62 6.24 19.08
N ARG A 121 2.57 6.57 18.32
CA ARG A 121 1.91 5.61 17.42
C ARG A 121 2.82 5.23 16.25
N MET A 122 3.62 6.16 15.75
CA MET A 122 4.59 5.87 14.67
C MET A 122 5.70 4.94 15.18
N ARG A 123 6.25 5.21 16.38
CA ARG A 123 7.24 4.34 17.02
C ARG A 123 6.68 2.93 17.22
N ALA A 124 5.46 2.79 17.73
CA ALA A 124 4.82 1.48 17.88
C ALA A 124 4.65 0.74 16.54
N ALA A 125 4.26 1.44 15.47
CA ALA A 125 4.10 0.83 14.14
C ALA A 125 5.44 0.39 13.48
N LEU A 126 6.53 1.06 13.84
CA LEU A 126 7.88 0.84 13.31
C LEU A 126 8.80 0.05 14.24
N GLN A 127 8.34 -0.33 15.45
CA GLN A 127 9.19 -0.98 16.46
C GLN A 127 9.87 -2.26 15.98
N PHE A 128 9.22 -2.99 15.07
CA PHE A 128 9.76 -4.22 14.47
C PHE A 128 10.52 -3.98 13.16
N ASP A 129 10.62 -2.74 12.69
CA ASP A 129 11.31 -2.36 11.46
C ASP A 129 12.42 -1.34 11.77
N ARG A 130 13.58 -1.86 12.17
CA ARG A 130 14.75 -1.06 12.58
C ARG A 130 15.15 -0.04 11.51
N LYS A 131 15.07 -0.40 10.22
CA LYS A 131 15.42 0.50 9.10
C LYS A 131 14.42 1.63 8.93
N ALA A 132 13.12 1.35 9.10
CA ALA A 132 12.09 2.38 9.04
C ALA A 132 12.14 3.29 10.28
N CYS A 133 12.41 2.73 11.47
CA CYS A 133 12.59 3.47 12.71
C CYS A 133 13.76 4.47 12.61
N LEU A 134 14.93 4.02 12.12
CA LEU A 134 16.09 4.89 11.87
C LEU A 134 15.78 6.03 10.88
N ARG A 135 15.03 5.75 9.81
CA ARG A 135 14.63 6.79 8.85
C ARG A 135 13.60 7.77 9.43
N ALA A 136 12.76 7.30 10.34
CA ALA A 136 11.70 8.10 10.95
C ALA A 136 12.22 9.04 12.03
N PHE A 137 13.11 8.54 12.90
CA PHE A 137 13.54 9.22 14.14
C PHE A 137 15.03 9.53 14.20
N GLY A 138 15.86 8.95 13.33
CA GLY A 138 17.33 9.03 13.43
C GLY A 138 17.93 7.85 14.19
N GLU A 139 19.24 7.91 14.46
CA GLU A 139 19.93 6.99 15.36
C GLU A 139 19.21 7.00 16.72
N PRO A 140 18.85 5.86 17.33
CA PRO A 140 18.49 5.87 18.74
C PRO A 140 19.72 6.38 19.49
N ASP A 141 19.58 7.48 20.25
CA ASP A 141 20.62 7.93 21.15
C ASP A 141 21.05 6.74 22.01
N ALA A 142 22.23 6.20 21.69
CA ALA A 142 22.89 5.21 22.52
C ALA A 142 23.40 5.96 23.74
N SER A 143 22.60 5.97 24.79
CA SER A 143 23.05 6.26 26.16
C SER A 143 23.41 4.94 26.84
#